data_AF-W2HX19-F1
#
_entry.id   AF-W2HX19-F1
#
_cell.length_a   1.000
_cell.length_b   1.000
_cell.length_c   1.000
_cell.angle_alpha   90.00
_cell.angle_beta   90.00
_cell.angle_gamma   90.00
#
_symmetry.space_group_name_H-M   'P 1'
#
loop_
_entity.id
_entity.type
_entity.pdbx_description
1 polymer ?
#
loop_
_entity_poly.entity_id
_entity_poly.type
_entity_poly.pdbx_seq_one_letter_code
_entity_poly.pdbx_strand_id
1 'polypeptide(L)'
;MAMTSDRRLKKNIQSCPIDRVKRLYDSCEVKLYDWIESENKPGQEIGLIAQDLVSAHLTDLISIFYRDDMEGGEDPSLEPAKQQLNVDYSRVSAYNMKMIQHLLGEIDRLKGRLANIES
;
A
#
# COMPACT_ATOMS: atom_id res chain seq x y z
N MET A 1 11.00 0.81 15.16
CA MET A 1 10.42 -0.25 16.02
C MET A 1 10.84 -1.60 15.44
N ALA A 2 11.34 -2.53 16.25
CA ALA A 2 11.64 -3.89 15.80
C ALA A 2 10.35 -4.73 15.81
N MET A 3 10.18 -5.60 14.81
CA MET A 3 9.01 -6.48 14.70
C MET A 3 9.42 -7.94 14.67
N THR A 4 8.62 -8.81 15.30
CA THR A 4 8.82 -10.25 15.26
C THR A 4 8.67 -10.78 13.84
N SER A 5 9.73 -11.36 13.28
CA SER A 5 9.73 -11.92 11.92
C SER A 5 10.28 -13.35 11.83
N ASP A 6 10.36 -14.05 12.96
CA ASP A 6 10.92 -15.40 13.06
C ASP A 6 10.15 -16.42 12.21
N ARG A 7 10.88 -17.21 11.40
CA ARG A 7 10.31 -18.25 10.54
C ARG A 7 9.56 -19.33 11.34
N ARG A 8 9.99 -19.63 12.57
CA ARG A 8 9.40 -20.65 13.44
C ARG A 8 7.98 -20.31 13.89
N LEU A 9 7.61 -19.04 13.83
CA LEU A 9 6.29 -18.54 14.19
C LEU A 9 5.35 -18.41 12.97
N LYS A 10 5.76 -18.92 11.80
CA LYS A 10 5.06 -18.77 10.52
C LYS A 10 4.82 -20.14 9.88
N LYS A 11 3.69 -20.28 9.19
CA LYS A 11 3.33 -21.48 8.39
C LYS A 11 2.93 -21.05 6.98
N ASN A 12 2.93 -21.99 6.03
CA ASN A 12 2.52 -21.77 4.63
C ASN A 12 3.27 -20.60 3.95
N ILE A 13 4.60 -20.57 4.12
CA ILE A 13 5.46 -19.52 3.55
C ILE A 13 5.59 -19.76 2.05
N GLN A 14 5.09 -18.81 1.25
CA GLN A 14 5.14 -18.82 -0.20
C GLN A 14 5.57 -17.46 -0.74
N SER A 15 6.05 -17.43 -1.99
CA SER A 15 6.34 -16.17 -2.67
C SER A 15 5.06 -15.37 -2.89
N CYS A 16 5.11 -14.06 -2.65
CA CYS A 16 4.00 -13.16 -2.98
C CYS A 16 3.85 -13.06 -4.51
N PRO A 17 2.65 -13.32 -5.09
CA PRO A 17 2.39 -13.10 -6.51
C PRO A 17 2.60 -11.64 -6.90
N ILE A 18 3.21 -11.39 -8.06
CA ILE A 18 3.49 -10.01 -8.50
C ILE A 18 2.20 -9.24 -8.79
N ASP A 19 1.17 -9.88 -9.36
CA ASP A 19 -0.09 -9.22 -9.72
C ASP A 19 -0.80 -8.61 -8.50
N ARG A 20 -0.67 -9.26 -7.34
CA ARG A 20 -1.19 -8.72 -6.07
C ARG A 20 -0.50 -7.40 -5.71
N VAL A 21 0.82 -7.35 -5.85
CA VAL A 21 1.62 -6.18 -5.52
C VAL A 21 1.43 -5.09 -6.55
N LYS A 22 1.39 -5.45 -7.83
CA LYS A 22 1.24 -4.53 -8.95
C LYS A 22 -0.06 -3.74 -8.87
N ARG A 23 -1.13 -4.32 -8.32
CA ARG A 23 -2.40 -3.61 -8.12
C ARG A 23 -2.27 -2.32 -7.31
N LEU A 24 -1.36 -2.26 -6.33
CA LEU A 24 -1.08 -1.02 -5.59
C LEU A 24 -0.60 0.10 -6.52
N TYR A 25 0.21 -0.24 -7.52
CA TYR A 25 0.79 0.71 -8.47
C TYR A 25 -0.16 1.06 -9.60
N ASP A 26 -0.99 0.10 -10.03
CA ASP A 26 -1.91 0.29 -11.13
C ASP A 26 -3.21 1.01 -10.71
N SER A 27 -3.58 0.94 -9.43
CA SER A 27 -4.92 1.36 -8.96
C SER A 27 -4.92 2.38 -7.83
N CYS A 28 -3.76 2.72 -7.26
CA CYS A 28 -3.67 3.69 -6.18
C CYS A 28 -2.62 4.76 -6.50
N GLU A 29 -2.86 5.98 -6.01
CA GLU A 29 -1.95 7.11 -6.22
C GLU A 29 -1.53 7.71 -4.89
N VAL A 30 -0.28 8.18 -4.85
CA VAL A 30 0.20 9.02 -3.75
C VAL A 30 -0.45 10.39 -3.86
N LYS A 31 -1.07 10.85 -2.78
CA LYS A 31 -1.77 12.13 -2.68
C LYS A 31 -1.01 13.08 -1.74
N LEU A 32 -1.18 14.37 -2.00
CA LEU A 32 -0.88 15.44 -1.06
C LEU A 32 -2.19 15.91 -0.43
N TYR A 33 -2.20 16.11 0.88
CA TYR A 33 -3.41 16.53 1.59
C TYR A 33 -3.07 17.37 2.83
N ASP A 34 -4.04 18.16 3.25
CA ASP A 34 -4.02 18.89 4.52
C ASP A 34 -5.00 18.22 5.49
N TRP A 35 -4.69 18.18 6.78
CA TRP A 35 -5.65 17.69 7.76
C TRP A 35 -6.74 18.74 7.98
N ILE A 36 -8.00 18.29 8.11
CA ILE A 36 -9.12 19.17 8.43
C ILE A 36 -8.85 19.96 9.73
N GLU A 37 -8.24 19.31 10.73
CA GLU A 37 -7.89 19.95 12.01
C GLU A 37 -6.58 20.79 11.98
N SER A 38 -5.92 20.91 10.83
CA SER A 38 -4.60 21.56 10.72
C SER A 38 -4.62 22.93 10.04
N GLU A 39 -5.72 23.70 10.14
CA GLU A 39 -5.88 25.03 9.52
C GLU A 39 -4.69 26.01 9.75
N ASN A 40 -3.82 25.75 10.74
CA ASN A 40 -2.65 26.59 11.05
C ASN A 40 -1.29 25.85 11.05
N LYS A 41 -1.19 24.63 10.50
CA LYS A 41 0.11 23.95 10.35
C LYS A 41 0.66 24.16 8.94
N PRO A 42 1.87 24.70 8.80
CA PRO A 42 2.49 24.84 7.48
C PRO A 42 2.94 23.48 6.95
N GLY A 43 2.54 23.17 5.72
CA GLY A 43 2.99 22.01 4.95
C GLY A 43 1.89 20.98 4.70
N GLN A 44 1.89 20.44 3.48
CA GLN A 44 1.00 19.33 3.11
C GLN A 44 1.63 18.01 3.53
N GLU A 45 0.78 17.09 3.98
CA GLU A 45 1.16 15.71 4.18
C GLU A 45 1.17 14.95 2.85
N ILE A 46 1.93 13.85 2.80
CA ILE A 46 2.02 12.97 1.66
C ILE A 46 1.66 11.54 2.07
N GLY A 47 0.81 10.86 1.30
CA GLY A 47 0.42 9.50 1.63
C GLY A 47 -0.59 8.88 0.69
N LEU A 48 -1.15 7.76 1.12
CA LEU A 48 -2.23 7.03 0.46
C LEU A 48 -3.54 7.29 1.20
N ILE A 49 -4.65 7.24 0.47
CA ILE A 49 -6.00 7.27 1.02
C ILE A 49 -6.47 5.83 1.26
N ALA A 50 -6.96 5.53 2.47
CA ALA A 50 -7.31 4.17 2.84
C ALA A 50 -8.50 3.62 2.03
N GLN A 51 -9.46 4.48 1.68
CA GLN A 51 -10.60 4.15 0.83
C GLN A 51 -10.15 3.69 -0.57
N ASP A 52 -9.14 4.32 -1.17
CA ASP A 52 -8.57 3.91 -2.47
C ASP A 52 -8.01 2.47 -2.40
N LEU A 53 -7.38 2.11 -1.28
CA LEU A 53 -6.89 0.74 -1.06
C LEU A 53 -8.04 -0.26 -0.91
N VAL A 54 -9.14 0.11 -0.26
CA VAL A 54 -10.33 -0.75 -0.16
C VAL A 54 -10.95 -0.96 -1.55
N SER A 55 -11.11 0.10 -2.32
CA SER A 55 -11.62 0.07 -3.69
C SER A 55 -10.75 -0.78 -4.61
N ALA A 56 -9.42 -0.77 -4.41
CA ALA A 56 -8.49 -1.65 -5.11
C ALA A 56 -8.45 -3.09 -4.56
N HIS A 57 -9.31 -3.45 -3.60
CA HIS A 57 -9.29 -4.75 -2.92
C HIS A 57 -7.94 -5.10 -2.26
N LEU A 58 -7.24 -4.08 -1.73
CA LEU A 58 -5.99 -4.17 -0.99
C LEU A 58 -6.24 -4.03 0.52
N THR A 59 -7.28 -4.71 1.01
CA THR A 59 -7.73 -4.59 2.40
C THR A 59 -6.71 -5.11 3.42
N ASP A 60 -5.72 -5.90 2.99
CA ASP A 60 -4.60 -6.30 3.84
C ASP A 60 -3.60 -5.19 4.13
N LEU A 61 -3.67 -4.06 3.40
CA LEU A 61 -2.83 -2.88 3.63
C LEU A 61 -3.50 -1.85 4.54
N ILE A 62 -4.69 -2.14 5.05
CA ILE A 62 -5.39 -1.27 6.00
C ILE A 62 -5.65 -1.96 7.33
N SER A 63 -5.96 -1.15 8.32
CA SER A 63 -6.47 -1.56 9.63
C SER A 63 -7.69 -0.71 9.97
N ILE A 64 -8.62 -1.29 10.72
CA ILE A 64 -9.85 -0.63 11.14
C ILE A 64 -9.73 -0.31 12.63
N PHE A 65 -9.99 0.94 12.98
CA PHE A 65 -10.14 1.39 14.36
C PHE A 65 -11.57 1.86 14.57
N TYR A 66 -12.21 1.35 15.61
CA TYR A 66 -13.55 1.81 15.97
C TYR A 66 -13.44 3.10 16.77
N ARG A 67 -14.19 4.12 16.36
CA ARG A 67 -14.17 5.46 16.96
C ARG A 67 -15.58 6.04 16.98
N ASP A 68 -16.19 6.18 18.15
CA ASP A 68 -17.63 6.47 18.28
C ASP A 68 -18.07 7.84 17.71
N ASP A 69 -17.15 8.79 17.62
CA ASP A 69 -17.33 10.15 17.08
C ASP A 69 -17.10 10.25 15.56
N MET A 70 -16.69 9.16 14.89
CA MET A 70 -16.48 9.16 13.44
C MET A 70 -17.83 9.11 12.71
N GLU A 71 -18.16 10.19 12.02
CA GLU A 71 -19.33 10.25 11.14
C GLU A 71 -19.11 9.42 9.86
N GLY A 72 -20.20 8.98 9.25
CA GLY A 72 -20.13 8.33 7.93
C GLY A 72 -19.88 9.36 6.83
N GLY A 73 -19.18 8.96 5.78
CA GLY A 73 -18.91 9.82 4.63
C GLY A 73 -19.94 9.69 3.51
N GLU A 74 -19.59 10.18 2.33
CA GLU A 74 -20.48 10.21 1.15
C GLU A 74 -20.76 8.80 0.61
N ASP A 75 -19.78 7.90 0.71
CA ASP A 75 -19.94 6.48 0.38
C ASP A 75 -19.90 5.63 1.65
N PRO A 76 -21.07 5.22 2.21
CA PRO A 76 -21.12 4.41 3.42
C PRO A 76 -20.44 3.04 3.31
N SER A 77 -20.17 2.55 2.10
CA SER A 77 -19.46 1.28 1.89
C SER A 77 -17.94 1.41 2.08
N LEU A 78 -17.40 2.62 1.88
CA LEU A 78 -15.98 2.94 2.05
C LEU A 78 -15.72 3.78 3.31
N GLU A 79 -16.73 4.52 3.77
CA GLU A 79 -16.69 5.46 4.88
C GLU A 79 -17.80 5.16 5.91
N PRO A 80 -17.86 3.93 6.46
CA PRO A 80 -18.87 3.58 7.43
C PRO A 80 -18.70 4.38 8.73
N ALA A 81 -19.82 4.86 9.29
CA ALA A 81 -19.82 5.52 10.58
C ALA A 81 -19.20 4.64 11.66
N LYS A 82 -18.58 5.29 12.64
CA LYS A 82 -17.86 4.70 13.77
C LYS A 82 -16.60 3.91 13.43
N GLN A 83 -16.13 3.97 12.18
CA GLN A 83 -14.93 3.26 11.74
C GLN A 83 -13.95 4.23 11.08
N GLN A 84 -12.71 4.18 11.54
CA GLN A 84 -11.58 4.84 10.92
C GLN A 84 -10.71 3.79 10.22
N LEU A 85 -10.43 4.02 8.94
CA LEU A 85 -9.49 3.21 8.17
C LEU A 85 -8.09 3.82 8.25
N ASN A 86 -7.09 3.01 8.59
CA ASN A 86 -5.69 3.40 8.70
C ASN A 86 -4.83 2.57 7.77
N VAL A 87 -3.94 3.22 7.02
CA VAL A 87 -2.96 2.53 6.15
C VAL A 87 -1.83 1.91 6.98
N ASP A 88 -1.56 0.63 6.78
CA ASP A 88 -0.39 -0.07 7.33
C ASP A 88 0.82 0.12 6.41
N TYR A 89 1.51 1.25 6.56
CA TYR A 89 2.70 1.57 5.78
C TYR A 89 3.85 0.57 5.95
N SER A 90 3.87 -0.21 7.04
CA SER A 90 4.87 -1.27 7.20
C SER A 90 4.63 -2.39 6.19
N ARG A 91 3.37 -2.74 5.90
CA ARG A 91 3.05 -3.71 4.84
C ARG A 91 3.26 -3.13 3.44
N VAL A 92 2.95 -1.86 3.23
CA VAL A 92 3.25 -1.15 1.97
C VAL A 92 4.75 -1.24 1.66
N SER A 93 5.63 -1.12 2.66
CA SER A 93 7.08 -1.28 2.44
C SER A 93 7.47 -2.66 1.90
N ALA A 94 6.79 -3.74 2.31
CA ALA A 94 7.02 -5.08 1.79
C ALA A 94 6.52 -5.23 0.34
N TYR A 95 5.39 -4.58 0.00
CA TYR A 95 4.93 -4.46 -1.39
C TYR A 95 5.97 -3.75 -2.24
N ASN A 96 6.50 -2.62 -1.76
CA ASN A 96 7.55 -1.86 -2.43
C ASN A 96 8.80 -2.71 -2.70
N MET A 97 9.28 -3.44 -1.70
CA MET A 97 10.41 -4.36 -1.86
C MET A 97 10.16 -5.39 -2.97
N LYS A 98 8.96 -6.00 -3.01
CA LYS A 98 8.63 -7.01 -4.02
C LYS A 98 8.54 -6.41 -5.43
N MET A 99 7.97 -5.20 -5.58
CA MET A 99 7.91 -4.52 -6.87
C MET A 99 9.31 -4.14 -7.36
N ILE A 100 10.17 -3.63 -6.47
CA ILE A 100 11.57 -3.32 -6.80
C ILE A 100 12.31 -4.57 -7.27
N GLN A 101 12.17 -5.70 -6.57
CA GLN A 101 12.76 -6.98 -6.98
C GLN A 101 12.27 -7.42 -8.38
N HIS A 102 10.99 -7.21 -8.68
CA HIS A 102 10.44 -7.52 -9.99
C HIS A 102 11.02 -6.60 -11.07
N LEU A 103 11.06 -5.28 -10.83
CA LEU A 103 11.62 -4.31 -11.77
C LEU A 103 13.11 -4.55 -12.05
N LEU A 104 13.90 -4.91 -11.03
CA LEU A 104 15.30 -5.29 -11.22
C LEU A 104 15.43 -6.50 -12.15
N GLY A 105 14.63 -7.54 -11.94
CA GLY A 105 14.62 -8.72 -12.82
C GLY A 105 14.17 -8.41 -14.25
N GLU A 106 13.19 -7.53 -14.42
CA GLU A 106 12.75 -7.07 -15.74
C GLU A 106 13.86 -6.26 -16.45
N ILE A 107 14.58 -5.40 -15.74
CA ILE A 107 15.72 -4.65 -16.28
C ILE A 107 16.82 -5.60 -16.76
N ASP A 108 17.18 -6.60 -15.97
CA ASP A 108 18.22 -7.57 -16.34
C ASP A 108 17.80 -8.38 -17.58
N ARG A 109 16.53 -8.80 -17.64
CA ARG A 109 15.97 -9.48 -18.81
C ARG A 109 16.02 -8.60 -20.06
N LEU A 110 15.66 -7.32 -19.93
CA LEU A 110 15.69 -6.37 -21.04
C LEU A 110 17.12 -6.12 -21.53
N LYS A 111 18.09 -5.95 -20.62
CA LYS A 111 19.52 -5.81 -20.96
C LYS A 111 20.05 -7.03 -21.71
N GLY A 112 19.72 -8.24 -21.26
CA GLY A 112 20.11 -9.46 -21.95
C GLY A 112 19.54 -9.57 -23.37
N ARG A 113 18.28 -9.15 -23.57
CA ARG A 113 17.67 -9.10 -24.91
C ARG A 113 18.35 -8.08 -25.81
N LEU A 114 18.69 -6.90 -25.28
CA LEU A 114 19.36 -5.85 -26.05
C LEU A 114 20.74 -6.33 -26.53
N ALA A 115 21.54 -6.95 -25.65
CA ALA A 115 22.85 -7.49 -26.01
C ALA A 115 22.77 -8.54 -27.14
N ASN A 116 21.71 -9.36 -27.16
CA ASN A 116 21.49 -10.35 -28.21
C ASN A 116 21.03 -9.75 -29.54
N ILE A 117 20.47 -8.53 -29.54
CA ILE A 117 20.06 -7.81 -30.75
C ILE A 117 21.25 -7.02 -31.32
N GLU A 118 22.15 -6.55 -30.46
CA GLU A 118 23.37 -5.79 -30.83
C GLU A 118 24.56 -6.69 -31.23
N SER A 119 24.45 -8.01 -31.06
CA SER A 119 25.45 -9.02 -31.47
C SER A 119 25.19 -9.56 -32.88
#